data_AF-A0AAW4YCC3-F1
#
_entry.id   AF-A0AAW4YCC3-F1
#
_cell.length_a   1.000
_cell.length_b   1.000
_cell.length_c   1.000
_cell.angle_alpha   90.00
_cell.angle_beta   90.00
_cell.angle_gamma   90.00
#
_symmetry.space_group_name_H-M   'P 1'
#
loop_
_entity.id
_entity.type
_entity.pdbx_description
1 polymer ?
#
loop_
_entity_poly.entity_id
_entity_poly.type
_entity_poly.pdbx_seq_one_letter_code
_entity_poly.pdbx_strand_id
1 'polypeptide(L)'
;AMDFIFKDDPAELRTRIIDCLETAHTRLQLLSKDNSVETIELKRGSNSVYVQYDDIMFFESSTKSHRLIAHLDNRQIEFYGNLKELSQLDDRFFRCHNSFVVNRHNIESIDSKERIV
;
A
#
# COMPACT_ATOMS: atom_id res chain seq x y z
N ALA A 1 -19.87 -15.38 -10.69
CA ALA A 1 -20.02 -15.65 -12.14
C ALA A 1 -20.59 -14.40 -12.80
N MET A 2 -20.14 -14.03 -14.01
CA MET A 2 -20.46 -12.73 -14.64
C MET A 2 -21.73 -12.77 -15.49
N ASP A 3 -21.83 -13.61 -16.53
CA ASP A 3 -23.11 -14.00 -17.14
C ASP A 3 -22.88 -15.13 -18.16
N PHE A 4 -23.90 -15.92 -18.52
CA PHE A 4 -23.85 -16.90 -19.62
C PHE A 4 -24.73 -16.42 -20.79
N ILE A 5 -24.09 -16.14 -21.94
CA ILE A 5 -24.74 -15.54 -23.11
C ILE A 5 -24.99 -16.63 -24.17
N PHE A 6 -26.26 -16.92 -24.43
CA PHE A 6 -26.69 -17.84 -25.49
C PHE A 6 -26.58 -17.15 -26.86
N LYS A 7 -26.23 -17.90 -27.90
CA LYS A 7 -25.92 -17.37 -29.26
C LYS A 7 -27.12 -17.39 -30.21
N ASP A 8 -28.29 -17.73 -29.70
CA ASP A 8 -29.43 -18.16 -30.52
C ASP A 8 -30.32 -16.98 -30.98
N ASP A 9 -30.19 -15.82 -30.32
CA ASP A 9 -30.85 -14.57 -30.71
C ASP A 9 -29.82 -13.46 -30.98
N PRO A 10 -29.52 -13.16 -32.27
CA PRO A 10 -28.59 -12.10 -32.65
C PRO A 10 -28.99 -10.70 -32.18
N ALA A 11 -30.29 -10.43 -31.97
CA ALA A 11 -30.78 -9.13 -31.53
C ALA A 11 -30.50 -8.90 -30.04
N GLU A 12 -30.72 -9.92 -29.20
CA GLU A 12 -30.39 -9.85 -27.76
C GLU A 12 -28.89 -10.04 -27.50
N LEU A 13 -28.18 -10.75 -28.37
CA LEU A 13 -26.75 -11.02 -28.23
C LEU A 13 -25.94 -9.74 -28.07
N ARG A 14 -26.23 -8.72 -28.90
CA ARG A 14 -25.53 -7.43 -28.83
C ARG A 14 -25.75 -6.76 -27.48
N THR A 15 -27.00 -6.69 -27.02
CA THR A 15 -27.37 -6.05 -25.75
C THR A 15 -26.70 -6.76 -24.58
N ARG A 16 -26.77 -8.10 -24.53
CA ARG A 16 -26.18 -8.88 -23.43
C ARG A 16 -24.66 -8.79 -23.37
N ILE A 17 -23.98 -8.68 -24.51
CA ILE A 17 -22.53 -8.45 -24.55
C ILE A 17 -22.21 -7.06 -23.98
N ILE A 18 -22.96 -6.03 -24.37
CA ILE A 18 -22.75 -4.66 -23.86
C ILE A 18 -22.98 -4.62 -22.35
N ASP A 19 -24.11 -5.15 -21.86
CA ASP A 19 -24.45 -5.15 -20.43
C ASP A 19 -23.41 -5.90 -19.58
N CYS A 20 -22.91 -7.04 -20.09
CA CYS A 20 -21.88 -7.82 -19.42
C CYS A 20 -20.56 -7.05 -19.34
N LEU A 21 -20.17 -6.37 -20.42
CA LEU A 21 -18.97 -5.52 -20.45
C LEU A 21 -19.11 -4.29 -19.56
N GLU A 22 -20.27 -3.64 -19.53
CA GLU A 22 -20.54 -2.49 -18.65
C GLU A 22 -20.53 -2.91 -17.18
N THR A 23 -21.10 -4.07 -16.86
CA THR A 23 -21.06 -4.64 -15.51
C THR A 23 -19.61 -4.96 -15.10
N ALA A 24 -18.82 -5.52 -16.02
CA ALA A 24 -17.41 -5.81 -15.79
C ALA A 24 -16.63 -4.53 -15.55
N HIS A 25 -16.85 -3.53 -16.39
CA HIS A 25 -16.21 -2.23 -16.32
C HIS A 25 -16.55 -1.50 -15.02
N THR A 26 -17.82 -1.49 -14.62
CA THR A 26 -18.28 -0.88 -13.37
C THR A 26 -17.66 -1.59 -12.15
N ARG A 27 -17.63 -2.93 -12.14
CA ARG A 27 -16.94 -3.69 -11.08
C ARG A 27 -15.45 -3.37 -11.04
N LEU A 28 -14.80 -3.30 -12.20
CA LEU A 28 -13.39 -2.92 -12.29
C LEU A 28 -13.19 -1.50 -11.77
N GLN A 29 -14.02 -0.52 -12.14
CA GLN A 29 -13.96 0.85 -11.64
C GLN A 29 -14.20 0.96 -10.13
N LEU A 30 -15.06 0.13 -9.55
CA LEU A 30 -15.23 0.06 -8.09
C LEU A 30 -13.99 -0.51 -7.40
N LEU A 31 -13.28 -1.43 -8.05
CA LEU A 31 -11.98 -1.94 -7.59
C LEU A 31 -10.84 -0.96 -7.90
N SER A 32 -10.99 -0.13 -8.94
CA SER A 32 -9.97 0.73 -9.53
C SER A 32 -10.31 2.21 -9.41
N LYS A 33 -11.09 2.60 -8.40
CA LYS A 33 -11.14 4.00 -7.93
C LYS A 33 -9.73 4.34 -7.42
N ASP A 34 -8.86 4.66 -8.35
CA ASP A 34 -7.67 5.50 -8.26
C ASP A 34 -6.68 5.25 -7.11
N ASN A 35 -6.49 3.99 -6.71
CA ASN A 35 -5.37 3.61 -5.86
C ASN A 35 -4.59 2.52 -6.58
N SER A 36 -3.57 2.90 -7.36
CA SER A 36 -2.35 2.07 -7.35
C SER A 36 -1.88 2.11 -5.90
N VAL A 37 -2.39 1.18 -5.09
CA VAL A 37 -2.06 1.09 -3.68
C VAL A 37 -0.54 0.99 -3.63
N GLU A 38 0.12 2.06 -3.22
CA GLU A 38 1.58 2.12 -3.24
C GLU A 38 2.05 1.16 -2.17
N THR A 39 2.66 0.04 -2.60
CA THR A 39 3.14 -0.99 -1.69
C THR A 39 4.66 -1.01 -1.64
N ILE A 40 5.21 -1.27 -0.47
CA ILE A 40 6.63 -1.59 -0.28
C ILE A 40 6.80 -3.10 -0.05
N GLU A 41 7.82 -3.68 -0.67
CA GLU A 41 8.27 -5.03 -0.37
C GLU A 41 9.22 -5.02 0.84
N LEU A 42 8.80 -5.63 1.95
CA LEU A 42 9.63 -5.82 3.15
C LEU A 42 10.30 -7.21 3.12
N LYS A 43 11.61 -7.24 2.81
CA LYS A 43 12.38 -8.49 2.67
C LYS A 43 12.80 -9.07 4.02
N ARG A 44 12.43 -10.33 4.27
CA ARG A 44 12.68 -11.10 5.51
C ARG A 44 13.31 -12.45 5.17
N GLY A 45 14.61 -12.45 4.88
CA GLY A 45 15.32 -13.68 4.50
C GLY A 45 14.80 -14.20 3.16
N SER A 46 14.22 -15.39 3.14
CA SER A 46 13.64 -16.01 1.93
C SER A 46 12.23 -15.53 1.59
N ASN A 47 11.58 -14.79 2.50
CA ASN A 47 10.18 -14.40 2.36
C ASN A 47 10.08 -12.88 2.25
N SER A 48 9.05 -12.41 1.56
CA SER A 48 8.71 -10.99 1.44
C SER A 48 7.27 -10.74 1.88
N VAL A 49 7.03 -9.57 2.45
CA VAL A 49 5.69 -9.09 2.78
C VAL A 49 5.47 -7.76 2.07
N TYR A 50 4.39 -7.67 1.31
CA TYR A 50 3.97 -6.40 0.69
C TYR A 50 3.06 -5.66 1.67
N VAL A 51 3.35 -4.39 1.91
CA VAL A 51 2.62 -3.52 2.84
C VAL A 51 2.26 -2.24 2.11
N GLN A 52 1.02 -1.75 2.30
CA GLN A 52 0.59 -0.48 1.73
C GLN A 52 1.27 0.66 2.48
N TYR A 53 1.63 1.74 1.78
CA TYR A 53 2.26 2.90 2.41
C TYR A 53 1.39 3.48 3.53
N ASP A 54 0.07 3.53 3.32
CA ASP A 54 -0.89 4.07 4.29
C ASP A 54 -1.01 3.21 5.56
N ASP A 55 -0.67 1.92 5.51
CA ASP A 55 -0.65 1.07 6.70
C ASP A 55 0.58 1.32 7.60
N ILE A 56 1.58 2.09 7.11
CA ILE A 56 2.87 2.28 7.78
C ILE A 56 2.85 3.59 8.56
N MET A 57 3.07 3.53 9.87
CA MET A 57 3.19 4.69 10.74
C MET A 57 4.59 5.31 10.64
N PHE A 58 5.62 4.50 10.91
CA PHE A 58 7.02 4.90 10.82
C PHE A 58 7.94 3.69 10.71
N PHE A 59 9.19 3.95 10.33
CA PHE A 59 10.27 2.99 10.33
C PHE A 59 11.31 3.37 11.37
N GLU A 60 11.90 2.36 12.00
CA GLU A 60 12.92 2.48 13.03
C GLU A 60 14.14 1.61 12.69
N SER A 61 15.34 2.06 13.06
CA SER A 61 16.53 1.20 13.06
C SER A 61 16.46 0.12 14.14
N SER A 62 16.56 -1.15 13.77
CA SER A 62 16.65 -2.25 14.76
C SER A 62 17.98 -2.19 15.53
N THR A 63 17.99 -2.76 16.73
CA THR A 63 19.22 -3.03 17.48
C THR A 63 20.09 -4.10 16.79
N LYS A 64 19.51 -4.88 15.87
CA LYS A 64 20.23 -5.84 15.04
C LYS A 64 20.82 -5.14 13.81
N SER A 65 22.08 -5.43 13.53
CA SER A 65 22.80 -4.84 12.40
C SER A 65 22.06 -5.04 11.07
N HIS A 66 22.01 -3.98 10.25
CA HIS A 66 21.38 -3.93 8.92
C HIS A 66 19.89 -4.29 8.86
N ARG A 67 19.16 -4.17 9.99
CA ARG A 67 17.72 -4.40 10.05
C ARG A 67 16.97 -3.15 10.46
N LEU A 68 15.76 -3.04 9.93
CA LEU A 68 14.79 -2.01 10.25
C LEU A 68 13.51 -2.65 10.77
N ILE A 69 12.71 -1.86 11.47
CA ILE A 69 11.40 -2.24 11.97
C ILE A 69 10.38 -1.29 11.33
N ALA A 70 9.41 -1.84 10.59
CA ALA A 70 8.23 -1.10 10.17
C ALA A 70 7.17 -1.21 11.25
N HIS A 71 6.69 -0.07 11.75
CA HIS A 71 5.57 0.01 12.69
C HIS A 71 4.30 0.27 11.89
N LEU A 72 3.35 -0.67 11.92
CA LEU A 72 2.01 -0.56 11.36
C LEU A 72 1.01 -0.44 12.53
N ASP A 73 -0.27 -0.17 12.24
CA ASP A 73 -1.33 -0.03 13.27
C ASP A 73 -1.30 -1.09 14.37
N ASN A 74 -1.23 -2.36 13.98
CA ASN A 74 -1.46 -3.49 14.87
C ASN A 74 -0.28 -4.46 14.97
N ARG A 75 0.84 -4.17 14.28
CA ARG A 75 2.00 -5.06 14.25
C ARG A 75 3.28 -4.35 13.86
N GLN A 76 4.39 -4.97 14.21
CA GLN A 76 5.72 -4.58 13.76
C GLN A 76 6.30 -5.65 12.84
N ILE A 77 7.04 -5.22 11.81
CA ILE A 77 7.70 -6.11 10.86
C ILE A 77 9.18 -5.77 10.81
N GLU A 78 10.04 -6.69 11.26
CA GLU A 78 11.49 -6.57 11.12
C GLU A 78 11.95 -7.07 9.75
N PHE A 79 12.71 -6.25 9.01
CA PHE A 79 13.17 -6.51 7.64
C PHE A 79 14.57 -5.94 7.38
N TYR A 80 15.20 -6.32 6.26
CA TYR A 80 16.49 -5.77 5.84
C TYR A 80 16.29 -4.50 4.99
N GLY A 81 17.07 -3.46 5.26
CA GLY A 81 17.01 -2.21 4.50
C GLY A 81 17.82 -1.09 5.15
N ASN A 82 17.71 0.11 4.58
CA ASN A 82 18.27 1.32 5.19
C ASN A 82 17.28 2.49 5.14
N LEU A 83 17.31 3.33 6.19
CA LEU A 83 16.38 4.45 6.33
C LEU A 83 16.55 5.54 5.27
N LYS A 84 17.71 5.59 4.58
CA LYS A 84 17.97 6.60 3.55
C LYS A 84 17.14 6.32 2.29
N GLU A 85 17.14 5.06 1.85
CA GLU A 85 16.30 4.60 0.73
C GLU A 85 14.83 4.80 1.03
N LEU A 86 14.37 4.47 2.25
CA LEU A 86 12.96 4.64 2.62
C LEU A 86 12.48 6.09 2.55
N SER A 87 13.30 7.05 2.98
CA SER A 87 12.96 8.48 2.86
C SER A 87 12.99 9.03 1.44
N GLN A 88 13.44 8.23 0.46
CA GLN A 88 13.50 8.61 -0.96
C GLN A 88 12.44 7.88 -1.81
N LEU A 89 11.67 6.97 -1.20
CA LEU A 89 10.63 6.22 -1.91
C LEU A 89 9.45 7.10 -2.32
N ASP A 90 9.01 7.98 -1.43
CA ASP A 90 7.86 8.85 -1.61
C ASP A 90 7.96 10.07 -0.69
N ASP A 91 7.37 11.19 -1.10
CA ASP A 91 7.40 12.47 -0.36
C ASP A 91 6.71 12.38 1.02
N ARG A 92 5.86 11.37 1.24
CA ARG A 92 5.26 11.09 2.55
C ARG A 92 6.28 10.58 3.57
N PHE A 93 7.36 9.93 3.15
CA PHE A 93 8.34 9.34 4.05
C PHE A 93 9.45 10.34 4.41
N PHE A 94 9.36 10.89 5.62
CA PHE A 94 10.27 11.94 6.06
C PHE A 94 11.26 11.47 7.11
N ARG A 95 12.55 11.76 6.88
CA ARG A 95 13.63 11.45 7.83
C ARG A 95 13.69 12.51 8.94
N CYS A 96 12.92 12.32 10.00
CA CYS A 96 12.90 13.23 11.15
C CYS A 96 14.06 13.02 12.13
N HIS A 97 14.67 11.83 12.15
CA HIS A 97 15.78 11.49 13.06
C HIS A 97 16.74 10.47 12.42
N ASN A 98 17.95 10.34 12.96
CA ASN A 98 18.94 9.36 12.48
C ASN A 98 18.46 7.90 12.60
N SER A 99 17.52 7.63 13.49
CA SER A 99 16.95 6.29 13.69
C SER A 99 15.51 6.14 13.18
N PHE A 100 14.89 7.20 12.66
CA PHE A 100 13.46 7.19 12.33
C PHE A 100 13.12 7.84 10.99
N VAL A 101 12.24 7.19 10.23
CA VAL A 101 11.53 7.77 9.07
C VAL A 101 10.05 7.68 9.35
N VAL A 102 9.34 8.80 9.35
CA VAL A 102 7.90 8.86 9.63
C VAL A 102 7.09 8.94 8.34
N ASN A 103 5.89 8.37 8.33
CA ASN A 103 4.92 8.61 7.28
C ASN A 103 4.08 9.85 7.63
N ARG A 104 4.25 10.93 6.88
CA ARG A 104 3.57 12.22 7.10
C ARG A 104 2.05 12.12 6.99
N HIS A 105 1.52 11.15 6.25
CA HIS A 105 0.08 10.95 6.12
C HIS A 105 -0.55 10.40 7.41
N ASN A 106 0.24 9.76 8.27
CA ASN A 106 -0.21 9.12 9.50
C ASN A 106 0.18 9.89 10.77
N ILE A 107 0.70 11.12 10.65
CA ILE A 107 1.00 11.97 11.81
C ILE A 107 -0.30 12.61 12.30
N GLU A 108 -0.66 12.36 13.55
CA GLU A 108 -1.81 12.99 14.20
C GLU A 108 -1.46 14.40 14.72
N SER A 109 -0.32 14.55 15.40
CA SER A 109 0.13 15.83 15.96
C SER A 109 1.65 15.87 16.15
N ILE A 110 2.22 17.05 16.40
CA ILE A 110 3.66 17.21 16.68
C ILE A 110 3.82 18.12 17.89
N ASP A 111 4.51 17.63 18.93
CA ASP A 111 5.02 18.44 20.02
C ASP A 111 6.47 18.84 19.73
N SER A 112 6.65 20.07 19.26
CA SER A 112 7.97 20.59 18.88
C SER A 112 8.88 20.87 20.09
N LYS A 113 8.33 21.06 21.28
CA LYS A 113 9.08 21.33 22.51
C LYS A 113 9.72 20.05 23.02
N GLU A 114 8.94 18.98 23.08
CA GLU A 114 9.41 17.66 23.54
C GLU A 114 9.99 16.81 22.39
N ARG A 115 9.86 17.27 21.13
CA ARG A 115 10.29 16.58 19.89
C ARG A 115 9.62 15.22 19.72
N ILE A 116 8.30 15.21 19.94
CA ILE A 116 7.43 14.04 19.79
C ILE A 116 6.59 14.24 18.53
N VAL A 117 6.50 13.19 17.71
CA VAL A 117 5.72 13.09 16.48
C VAL A 117 4.80 11.89 16.61
#